data_AF-A0A843VXU5-F1
#
_entry.id   AF-A0A843VXU5-F1
#
_cell.length_a   1.000
_cell.length_b   1.000
_cell.length_c   1.000
_cell.angle_alpha   90.00
_cell.angle_beta   90.00
_cell.angle_gamma   90.00
#
_symmetry.space_group_name_H-M   'P 1'
#
loop_
_entity.id
_entity.type
_entity.pdbx_description
1 polymer ?
#
loop_
_entity_poly.entity_id
_entity_poly.type
_entity_poly.pdbx_seq_one_letter_code
_entity_poly.pdbx_strand_id
1 'polypeptide(L)'
;MFFRLQIQQAKREQFRTLQQGILSVLEYQMRFKALSRYAPYVVTDHAIMVEYFIRGLWSELQDAVAPLMCRTVEEAAQRAAMLERTLQARQSQSQVGGSGGLHTFVTVVSTQSTCVSTLDD
;
A
#
# COMPACT_ATOMS: atom_id res chain seq x y z
N MET A 1 9.42 -7.81 -38.57
CA MET A 1 9.74 -7.54 -37.14
C MET A 1 8.75 -6.54 -36.50
N PHE A 2 7.43 -6.67 -36.71
CA PHE A 2 6.44 -5.69 -36.20
C PHE A 2 5.88 -6.04 -34.81
N PHE A 3 5.71 -7.34 -34.51
CA PHE A 3 5.09 -7.81 -33.27
C PHE A 3 5.86 -7.43 -31.99
N ARG A 4 7.19 -7.45 -32.01
CA ARG A 4 8.05 -7.09 -30.86
C ARG A 4 7.94 -5.61 -30.48
N LEU A 5 7.87 -4.71 -31.46
CA LEU A 5 7.76 -3.27 -31.22
C LEU A 5 6.39 -2.90 -30.65
N GLN A 6 5.32 -3.51 -31.17
CA GLN A 6 3.95 -3.31 -30.68
C GLN A 6 3.80 -3.75 -29.20
N ILE A 7 4.33 -4.92 -28.83
CA ILE A 7 4.30 -5.38 -27.44
C ILE A 7 5.11 -4.48 -26.52
N GLN A 8 6.27 -3.97 -26.97
CA GLN A 8 7.05 -3.02 -26.17
C GLN A 8 6.29 -1.72 -25.96
N GLN A 9 5.70 -1.14 -27.00
CA GLN A 9 4.90 0.08 -26.91
C GLN A 9 3.70 -0.10 -25.96
N ALA A 10 2.94 -1.18 -26.10
CA ALA A 10 1.82 -1.48 -25.22
C ALA A 10 2.25 -1.59 -23.74
N LYS A 11 3.35 -2.29 -23.45
CA LYS A 11 3.87 -2.42 -22.07
C LYS A 11 4.35 -1.08 -21.49
N ARG A 12 4.90 -0.20 -22.32
CA ARG A 12 5.32 1.16 -21.91
C ARG A 12 4.12 2.04 -21.58
N GLU A 13 3.09 1.96 -22.39
CA GLU A 13 1.85 2.68 -22.14
C GLU A 13 1.17 2.18 -20.87
N GLN A 14 1.10 0.87 -20.67
CA GLN A 14 0.63 0.27 -19.42
C GLN A 14 1.42 0.74 -18.20
N PHE A 15 2.75 0.86 -18.30
CA PHE A 15 3.56 1.40 -17.20
C PHE A 15 3.20 2.86 -16.90
N ARG A 16 3.03 3.67 -17.95
CA ARG A 16 2.70 5.11 -17.82
C ARG A 16 1.34 5.34 -17.17
N THR A 17 0.37 4.48 -17.44
CA THR A 17 -1.00 4.57 -16.90
C THR A 17 -1.21 3.65 -15.68
N LEU A 18 -0.16 3.05 -15.13
CA LEU A 18 -0.30 2.10 -14.02
C LEU A 18 -0.67 2.85 -12.74
N GLN A 19 -1.84 2.53 -12.22
CA GLN A 19 -2.34 3.01 -10.93
C GLN A 19 -2.61 1.83 -10.00
N GLN A 20 -2.58 2.08 -8.69
CA GLN A 20 -2.86 1.11 -7.65
C GLN A 20 -4.28 0.54 -7.81
N GLY A 21 -5.28 1.39 -8.10
CA GLY A 21 -6.61 0.93 -8.51
C GLY A 21 -7.37 0.19 -7.42
N ILE A 22 -7.50 -1.13 -7.51
CA ILE A 22 -8.08 -2.00 -6.45
C ILE A 22 -7.03 -2.87 -5.77
N LEU A 23 -5.76 -2.75 -6.20
CA LEU A 23 -4.66 -3.57 -5.73
C LEU A 23 -4.18 -3.07 -4.37
N SER A 24 -3.70 -3.99 -3.54
CA SER A 24 -2.88 -3.60 -2.40
C SER A 24 -1.61 -2.89 -2.87
N VAL A 25 -1.01 -2.09 -1.99
CA VAL A 25 0.26 -1.40 -2.29
C VAL A 25 1.36 -2.38 -2.73
N LEU A 26 1.40 -3.57 -2.11
CA LEU A 26 2.41 -4.59 -2.42
C LEU A 26 2.19 -5.23 -3.80
N GLU A 27 0.95 -5.53 -4.16
CA GLU A 27 0.61 -6.03 -5.50
C GLU A 27 0.89 -4.99 -6.59
N TYR A 28 0.57 -3.73 -6.31
CA TYR A 28 0.90 -2.60 -7.17
C TYR A 28 2.41 -2.50 -7.39
N GLN A 29 3.22 -2.58 -6.31
CA GLN A 29 4.68 -2.57 -6.39
C GLN A 29 5.23 -3.70 -7.27
N MET A 30 4.71 -4.93 -7.11
CA MET A 30 5.14 -6.07 -7.92
C MET A 30 4.87 -5.83 -9.41
N ARG A 31 3.67 -5.33 -9.76
CA ARG A 31 3.33 -4.98 -11.15
C ARG A 31 4.18 -3.84 -11.70
N PHE A 32 4.42 -2.81 -10.89
CA PHE A 32 5.26 -1.68 -11.25
C PHE A 32 6.67 -2.14 -11.61
N LYS A 33 7.30 -2.98 -10.78
CA LYS A 33 8.63 -3.56 -11.03
C LYS A 33 8.67 -4.49 -12.25
N ALA A 34 7.60 -5.22 -12.52
CA ALA A 34 7.53 -6.08 -13.70
C ALA A 34 7.49 -5.26 -14.99
N LEU A 35 6.73 -4.16 -14.99
CA LEU A 35 6.57 -3.27 -16.13
C LEU A 35 7.77 -2.32 -16.35
N SER A 36 8.45 -1.90 -15.28
CA SER A 36 9.63 -1.03 -15.37
C SER A 36 10.76 -1.62 -16.23
N ARG A 37 10.87 -2.96 -16.27
CA ARG A 37 11.82 -3.71 -17.13
C ARG A 37 11.64 -3.43 -18.63
N TYR A 38 10.46 -2.97 -19.06
CA TYR A 38 10.15 -2.67 -20.46
C TYR A 38 10.30 -1.17 -20.80
N ALA A 39 10.58 -0.34 -19.80
CA ALA A 39 10.73 1.10 -19.92
C ALA A 39 12.07 1.61 -19.33
N PRO A 40 13.23 1.04 -19.71
CA PRO A 40 14.52 1.44 -19.14
C PRO A 40 14.88 2.92 -19.37
N TYR A 41 14.29 3.56 -20.39
CA TYR A 41 14.48 4.97 -20.70
C TYR A 41 13.59 5.92 -19.88
N VAL A 42 12.54 5.43 -19.24
CA VAL A 42 11.72 6.19 -18.28
C VAL A 42 12.34 6.11 -16.88
N VAL A 43 13.16 5.07 -16.66
CA VAL A 43 13.80 4.69 -15.42
C VAL A 43 15.30 5.08 -15.48
N THR A 44 15.59 6.29 -15.96
CA THR A 44 16.97 6.79 -16.02
C THR A 44 17.50 7.13 -14.63
N ASP A 45 16.61 7.44 -13.68
CA ASP A 45 16.94 7.83 -12.31
C ASP A 45 16.03 7.11 -11.30
N HIS A 46 16.59 6.71 -10.15
CA HIS A 46 15.84 6.11 -9.05
C HIS A 46 14.81 7.10 -8.46
N ALA A 47 15.10 8.39 -8.43
CA ALA A 47 14.17 9.42 -7.96
C ALA A 47 12.94 9.52 -8.86
N ILE A 48 13.14 9.48 -10.18
CA ILE A 48 12.05 9.48 -11.17
C ILE A 48 11.18 8.23 -10.95
N MET A 49 11.78 7.06 -10.77
CA MET A 49 11.03 5.82 -10.46
C MET A 49 10.15 5.95 -9.22
N VAL A 50 10.67 6.56 -8.16
CA VAL A 50 9.91 6.77 -6.93
C VAL A 50 8.75 7.72 -7.18
N GLU A 51 8.96 8.81 -7.90
CA GLU A 51 7.90 9.77 -8.24
C GLU A 51 6.78 9.10 -9.05
N TYR A 52 7.13 8.31 -10.06
CA TYR A 52 6.14 7.55 -10.85
C TYR A 52 5.36 6.54 -9.99
N PHE A 53 6.04 5.86 -9.07
CA PHE A 53 5.38 4.94 -8.14
C PHE A 53 4.40 5.68 -7.24
N ILE A 54 4.84 6.79 -6.61
CA ILE A 54 3.99 7.60 -5.72
C ILE A 54 2.79 8.16 -6.46
N ARG A 55 2.95 8.63 -7.70
CA ARG A 55 1.86 9.18 -8.52
C ARG A 55 0.78 8.16 -8.87
N GLY A 56 1.12 6.87 -8.89
CA GLY A 56 0.15 5.82 -9.14
C GLY A 56 -0.52 5.28 -7.88
N LEU A 57 -0.12 5.71 -6.66
CA LEU A 57 -0.81 5.35 -5.43
C LEU A 57 -2.20 6.02 -5.35
N TRP A 58 -3.06 5.51 -4.48
CA TRP A 58 -4.29 6.21 -4.11
C TRP A 58 -4.00 7.57 -3.46
N SER A 59 -4.84 8.57 -3.72
CA SER A 59 -4.62 9.96 -3.28
C SER A 59 -4.24 10.07 -1.80
N GLU A 60 -4.94 9.35 -0.93
CA GLU A 60 -4.72 9.41 0.52
C GLU A 60 -3.35 8.84 0.94
N LEU A 61 -2.84 7.84 0.22
CA LEU A 61 -1.49 7.31 0.40
C LEU A 61 -0.45 8.21 -0.28
N GLN A 62 -0.77 8.78 -1.43
CA GLN A 62 0.07 9.70 -2.17
C GLN A 62 0.42 10.92 -1.33
N ASP A 63 -0.59 11.59 -0.75
CA ASP A 63 -0.43 12.79 0.07
C ASP A 63 0.40 12.52 1.33
N ALA A 64 0.28 11.32 1.89
CA ALA A 64 1.03 10.91 3.06
C ALA A 64 2.48 10.50 2.75
N VAL A 65 2.75 9.91 1.57
CA VAL A 65 4.06 9.36 1.20
C VAL A 65 4.92 10.34 0.41
N ALA A 66 4.32 11.21 -0.40
CA ALA A 66 5.02 12.23 -1.18
C ALA A 66 6.01 13.10 -0.36
N PRO A 67 5.66 13.62 0.85
CA PRO A 67 6.58 14.44 1.63
C PRO A 67 7.71 13.64 2.28
N LEU A 68 7.69 12.31 2.26
CA LEU A 68 8.65 11.46 2.97
C LEU A 68 10.00 11.31 2.24
N MET A 69 10.15 11.90 1.05
CA MET A 69 11.39 11.92 0.27
C MET A 69 12.04 10.53 0.14
N CYS A 70 11.23 9.51 -0.18
CA CYS A 70 11.70 8.14 -0.32
C CYS A 70 12.77 8.05 -1.41
N ARG A 71 13.83 7.28 -1.17
CA ARG A 71 14.95 7.15 -2.13
C ARG A 71 14.76 5.96 -3.08
N THR A 72 13.92 5.00 -2.68
CA THR A 72 13.67 3.78 -3.43
C THR A 72 12.18 3.44 -3.47
N VAL A 73 11.78 2.68 -4.49
CA VAL A 73 10.40 2.20 -4.64
C VAL A 73 10.04 1.24 -3.50
N GLU A 74 11.02 0.50 -2.98
CA GLU A 74 10.89 -0.35 -1.80
C GLU A 74 10.51 0.44 -0.56
N GLU A 75 11.20 1.55 -0.31
CA GLU A 75 10.93 2.42 0.82
C GLU A 75 9.53 3.06 0.72
N ALA A 76 9.20 3.59 -0.46
CA ALA A 76 7.88 4.17 -0.72
C ALA A 76 6.76 3.14 -0.54
N ALA A 77 6.92 1.93 -1.07
CA ALA A 77 5.95 0.86 -0.95
C ALA A 77 5.77 0.38 0.50
N GLN A 78 6.85 0.27 1.27
CA GLN A 78 6.77 -0.14 2.67
C GLN A 78 5.98 0.89 3.50
N ARG A 79 6.27 2.18 3.33
CA ARG A 79 5.56 3.28 4.02
C ARG A 79 4.09 3.33 3.60
N ALA A 80 3.81 3.26 2.31
CA ALA A 80 2.44 3.21 1.78
C ALA A 80 1.65 2.00 2.31
N ALA A 81 2.25 0.81 2.38
CA ALA A 81 1.58 -0.39 2.87
C ALA A 81 1.25 -0.32 4.38
N MET A 82 2.10 0.33 5.18
CA MET A 82 1.83 0.57 6.60
C MET A 82 0.61 1.51 6.78
N LEU A 83 0.54 2.55 5.96
CA LEU A 83 -0.59 3.48 5.95
C LEU A 83 -1.87 2.81 5.47
N GLU A 84 -1.81 2.03 4.38
CA GLU A 84 -2.95 1.26 3.86
C GLU A 84 -3.58 0.37 4.94
N ARG A 85 -2.76 -0.38 5.70
CA ARG A 85 -3.24 -1.20 6.83
C ARG A 85 -3.89 -0.35 7.93
N THR A 86 -3.33 0.81 8.22
CA THR A 86 -3.85 1.72 9.26
C THR A 86 -5.21 2.30 8.85
N LEU A 87 -5.37 2.65 7.57
CA LEU A 87 -6.65 3.13 7.02
C LEU A 87 -7.70 2.02 7.01
N GLN A 88 -7.34 0.80 6.61
CA GLN A 88 -8.24 -0.36 6.64
C GLN A 88 -8.69 -0.69 8.07
N ALA A 89 -7.79 -0.65 9.05
CA ALA A 89 -8.15 -0.91 10.45
C ALA A 89 -9.16 0.12 11.00
N ARG A 90 -9.03 1.39 10.62
CA ARG A 90 -9.99 2.45 11.01
C ARG A 90 -11.36 2.23 10.38
N GLN A 91 -11.41 1.82 9.10
CA GLN A 91 -12.67 1.53 8.42
C GLN A 91 -13.40 0.33 9.06
N SER A 92 -12.67 -0.69 9.51
CA SER A 92 -13.23 -1.83 10.24
C SER A 92 -13.77 -1.45 11.63
N GLN A 93 -13.16 -0.47 12.30
CA GLN A 93 -13.63 0.02 13.60
C GLN A 93 -14.88 0.91 13.47
N SER A 94 -15.00 1.68 12.39
CA SER A 94 -16.17 2.54 12.13
C SER A 94 -17.45 1.76 11.78
N GLN A 95 -17.38 0.45 11.51
CA GLN A 95 -18.56 -0.40 11.26
C GLN A 95 -19.16 -1.04 12.51
N VAL A 96 -18.57 -0.85 13.70
CA VAL A 96 -19.12 -1.38 14.97
C VAL A 96 -19.97 -0.34 15.73
N GLY A 97 -20.11 0.89 15.22
CA GLY A 97 -20.80 1.99 15.91
C GLY A 97 -22.09 2.43 15.23
N GLY A 98 -23.11 1.59 15.16
CA GLY A 98 -24.37 2.01 14.54
C GLY A 98 -25.59 1.13 14.77
N SER A 99 -26.12 1.09 15.99
CA SER A 99 -27.57 1.04 16.25
C SER A 99 -27.92 1.27 17.73
N GLY A 100 -28.54 2.41 18.02
CA GLY A 100 -29.66 2.53 18.97
C GLY A 100 -29.39 2.57 20.48
N GLY A 101 -29.64 3.73 21.09
CA GLY A 101 -30.49 3.81 22.29
C GLY A 101 -29.91 3.46 23.67
N LEU A 102 -29.77 4.51 24.49
CA LEU A 102 -29.96 4.55 25.95
C LEU A 102 -28.99 3.76 26.87
N HIS A 103 -28.18 4.55 27.59
CA HIS A 103 -27.75 4.39 29.00
C HIS A 103 -27.10 3.04 29.41
N THR A 104 -25.78 3.04 29.62
CA THR A 104 -25.10 2.55 30.84
C THR A 104 -23.58 2.67 30.67
N PHE A 105 -22.94 3.27 31.66
CA PHE A 105 -21.49 3.34 31.84
C PHE A 105 -20.91 1.94 32.07
N VAL A 106 -19.81 1.57 31.42
CA VAL A 106 -18.99 0.43 31.87
C VAL A 106 -17.52 0.79 31.83
N THR A 107 -16.92 0.77 33.02
CA THR A 107 -15.49 0.93 33.28
C THR A 107 -14.73 -0.25 32.69
N VAL A 108 -13.71 0.03 31.86
CA VAL A 108 -12.72 -0.98 31.43
C VAL A 108 -11.72 -1.17 32.57
N VAL A 109 -11.84 -2.28 33.31
CA VAL A 109 -10.77 -2.77 34.19
C VAL A 109 -9.76 -3.51 33.31
N SER A 110 -8.57 -2.93 33.17
CA SER A 110 -7.42 -3.57 32.54
C SER A 110 -6.76 -4.51 33.54
N THR A 111 -6.73 -5.81 33.26
CA THR A 111 -5.88 -6.76 33.99
C THR A 111 -5.09 -7.62 33.00
N GLN A 112 -3.77 -7.59 33.16
CA GLN A 112 -2.78 -8.37 32.42
C GLN A 112 -3.02 -9.87 32.62
N SER A 113 -3.02 -10.63 31.52
CA SER A 113 -3.10 -12.10 31.55
C SER A 113 -1.68 -12.68 31.64
N THR A 114 -1.33 -13.22 32.80
CA THR A 114 -0.14 -14.06 32.99
C THR A 114 -0.48 -15.50 32.60
N CYS A 115 0.25 -16.07 31.64
CA CYS A 115 0.10 -17.46 31.23
C CYS A 115 0.74 -18.38 32.28
N VAL A 116 -0.01 -19.31 32.86
CA VAL A 116 0.53 -20.43 33.65
C VAL A 116 0.58 -21.65 32.74
N SER A 117 1.76 -22.20 32.54
CA SER A 117 1.95 -23.51 31.91
C SER A 117 2.05 -24.58 33.01
N THR A 118 1.11 -25.51 33.03
CA THR A 118 1.19 -26.74 33.84
C THR A 118 1.84 -27.84 33.00
N LEU A 119 2.94 -28.41 33.48
CA LEU A 119 3.42 -29.74 33.08
C LEU A 119 3.10 -30.68 34.25
N ASP A 120 2.22 -31.64 34.01
CA ASP A 120 2.03 -32.81 34.88
C ASP A 120 2.97 -33.95 34.41
N ASP A 121 3.50 -34.68 35.39
CA ASP A 121 4.50 -35.75 35.35
C ASP A 121 4.03 -37.02 34.58
#